data_AF-A0A7X7K5L5-F1
#
_entry.id   AF-A0A7X7K5L5-F1
#
_cell.length_a   1.000
_cell.length_b   1.000
_cell.length_c   1.000
_cell.angle_alpha   90.00
_cell.angle_beta   90.00
_cell.angle_gamma   90.00
#
_symmetry.space_group_name_H-M   'P 1'
#
loop_
_entity.id
_entity.type
_entity.pdbx_description
1 polymer ?
#
loop_
_entity_poly.entity_id
_entity_poly.type
_entity_poly.pdbx_seq_one_letter_code
_entity_poly.pdbx_strand_id
1 'polypeptide(L)'
;MYVGKMVETAPVEMLFADCKHPYTEALLSAIPRPDPRVKREQIILTGEIASPANPPSGCYLHPRCLYAQDICSQEEPKLEEIEPDHFVACHRARELSLRGVKL
;
A
#
# COMPACT_ATOMS: atom_id res chain seq x y z
N MET A 1 -8.26 0.68 0.01
CA MET A 1 -8.60 2.08 -0.32
C MET A 1 -7.82 3.03 0.57
N TYR A 2 -7.39 4.19 0.08
CA TYR A 2 -6.75 5.26 0.86
C TYR A 2 -7.26 6.64 0.42
N VAL A 3 -7.77 7.45 1.36
CA VAL A 3 -8.30 8.82 1.11
C VAL A 3 -9.23 8.86 -0.12
N GLY A 4 -10.20 7.95 -0.17
CA GLY A 4 -11.20 7.87 -1.26
C GLY A 4 -10.73 7.24 -2.57
N LYS A 5 -9.47 6.78 -2.68
CA LYS A 5 -8.93 6.13 -3.88
C LYS A 5 -8.78 4.62 -3.68
N MET A 6 -9.24 3.84 -4.66
CA MET A 6 -8.93 2.41 -4.72
C MET A 6 -7.43 2.27 -5.02
N VAL A 7 -6.70 1.61 -4.12
CA VAL A 7 -5.24 1.46 -4.22
C VAL A 7 -4.82 0.04 -4.56
N GLU A 8 -5.61 -0.94 -4.14
CA GLU A 8 -5.35 -2.36 -4.36
C GLU A 8 -6.65 -3.15 -4.14
N THR A 9 -6.89 -4.15 -4.98
CA THR A 9 -7.96 -5.14 -4.85
C THR A 9 -7.48 -6.46 -5.46
N ALA A 10 -7.65 -7.56 -4.72
CA ALA A 10 -7.31 -8.91 -5.16
C ALA A 10 -8.05 -9.94 -4.30
N PRO A 11 -8.04 -11.24 -4.67
CA PRO A 11 -8.44 -12.32 -3.77
C PRO A 11 -7.69 -12.24 -2.43
N VAL A 12 -8.36 -12.63 -1.35
CA VAL A 12 -7.86 -12.41 0.02
C VAL A 12 -6.53 -13.12 0.24
N GLU A 13 -6.37 -14.32 -0.30
CA GLU A 13 -5.14 -15.11 -0.17
C GLU A 13 -3.95 -14.39 -0.83
N MET A 14 -4.17 -13.74 -1.97
CA MET A 14 -3.14 -12.98 -2.67
C MET A 14 -2.79 -11.68 -1.93
N LEU A 15 -3.79 -10.93 -1.46
CA LEU A 15 -3.55 -9.71 -0.69
C LEU A 15 -2.68 -9.99 0.53
N PHE A 16 -2.98 -11.06 1.26
CA PHE A 16 -2.22 -11.43 2.44
C PHE A 16 -0.83 -11.96 2.08
N ALA A 17 -0.69 -12.80 1.05
CA ALA A 17 0.59 -13.41 0.72
C ALA A 17 1.57 -12.46 -0.01
N ASP A 18 1.07 -11.67 -0.96
CA ASP A 18 1.84 -10.92 -1.93
C ASP A 18 1.13 -9.60 -2.29
N CYS A 19 0.96 -8.72 -1.28
CA CYS A 19 0.44 -7.38 -1.51
C CYS A 19 1.39 -6.57 -2.40
N LYS A 20 0.83 -5.64 -3.18
CA LYS A 20 1.55 -4.93 -4.25
C LYS A 20 1.52 -3.42 -4.08
N HIS A 21 0.70 -2.91 -3.15
CA HIS A 21 0.69 -1.49 -2.78
C HIS A 21 1.35 -1.26 -1.40
N PRO A 22 2.27 -0.28 -1.26
CA PRO A 22 2.93 0.04 0.03
C PRO A 22 1.97 0.34 1.18
N TYR A 23 0.81 0.92 0.88
CA TYR A 23 -0.24 1.11 1.90
C TYR A 23 -0.77 -0.23 2.45
N THR A 24 -1.02 -1.20 1.58
CA THR A 24 -1.50 -2.53 1.98
C THR A 24 -0.45 -3.25 2.81
N GLU A 25 0.82 -3.18 2.40
CA GLU A 25 1.94 -3.71 3.20
C GLU A 25 1.97 -3.09 4.61
N ALA A 26 1.82 -1.77 4.71
CA ALA A 26 1.77 -1.09 5.99
C ALA A 26 0.60 -1.56 6.86
N LEU A 27 -0.60 -1.69 6.28
CA LEU A 27 -1.78 -2.23 6.98
C LEU A 27 -1.56 -3.66 7.48
N LEU A 28 -1.01 -4.53 6.63
CA LEU A 28 -0.72 -5.92 6.95
C LEU A 28 0.36 -6.05 8.03
N SER A 29 1.35 -5.16 8.05
CA SER A 29 2.38 -5.12 9.09
C SER A 29 1.81 -4.82 10.48
N ALA A 30 0.66 -4.14 10.56
CA ALA A 30 0.00 -3.78 11.81
C ALA A 30 -0.86 -4.91 12.41
N ILE A 31 -1.03 -6.03 11.69
CA ILE A 31 -1.80 -7.18 12.18
C ILE A 31 -1.09 -7.79 13.41
N PRO A 32 -1.75 -7.85 14.58
CA PRO A 32 -1.15 -8.40 15.80
C PRO A 32 -0.93 -9.91 15.66
N ARG A 33 0.16 -10.42 16.26
CA ARG A 33 0.40 -11.85 16.40
C ARG A 33 -0.31 -12.36 17.67
N PRO A 34 -0.96 -13.55 17.63
CA PRO A 34 -1.60 -14.11 18.81
C PRO A 34 -0.64 -14.37 19.98
N ASP A 35 0.60 -14.78 19.69
CA ASP A 35 1.63 -14.94 20.72
C ASP A 35 2.28 -13.58 21.04
N PRO A 36 2.10 -13.04 22.26
CA PRO A 36 2.64 -11.73 22.64
C PRO A 36 4.18 -11.69 22.71
N ARG A 37 4.84 -12.86 22.69
CA ARG A 37 6.31 -12.95 22.66
C ARG A 37 6.86 -12.75 21.24
N VAL A 38 6.03 -12.95 20.22
CA VAL A 38 6.41 -12.79 18.82
C VAL A 38 6.20 -11.34 18.42
N LYS A 39 7.29 -10.57 18.37
CA LYS A 39 7.27 -9.21 17.82
C LYS A 39 7.37 -9.26 16.31
N ARG A 40 6.51 -8.49 15.63
CA ARG A 40 6.61 -8.22 14.19
C ARG A 40 7.13 -6.81 13.99
N GLU A 41 7.97 -6.62 12.98
CA GLU A 41 8.32 -5.28 12.52
C GLU A 41 7.08 -4.60 11.93
N GLN A 42 6.64 -3.51 12.57
CA GLN A 42 5.55 -2.69 12.08
C GLN A 42 6.10 -1.59 11.18
N ILE A 43 5.43 -1.36 10.07
CA ILE A 43 5.71 -0.24 9.18
C ILE A 43 4.87 0.94 9.67
N ILE A 44 5.54 1.96 10.20
CA ILE A 44 4.89 3.20 10.66
C ILE A 44 4.96 4.21 9.53
N LEU A 45 3.81 4.49 8.91
CA LEU A 45 3.69 5.57 7.93
C LEU A 45 3.75 6.92 8.65
N THR A 46 4.85 7.65 8.46
CA THR A 46 5.05 8.98 9.03
C THR A 46 4.21 10.04 8.30
N GLY A 47 4.12 11.25 8.87
CA GLY A 47 3.31 12.34 8.32
C GLY A 47 1.81 12.22 8.61
N GLU A 48 1.07 13.27 8.30
CA GLU A 48 -0.37 13.36 8.54
C GLU A 48 -1.19 12.79 7.38
N ILE A 49 -2.36 12.23 7.69
CA ILE A 49 -3.34 11.83 6.68
C ILE A 49 -3.85 13.09 5.98
N ALA A 50 -3.73 13.14 4.65
CA ALA A 50 -4.20 14.27 3.87
C ALA A 50 -5.73 14.44 3.99
N SER A 51 -6.18 15.70 4.02
CA SER A 51 -7.59 16.02 3.93
C SER A 51 -8.14 15.59 2.56
N PRO A 52 -9.28 14.87 2.50
CA PRO A 52 -9.92 14.55 1.22
C PRO A 52 -10.31 15.78 0.40
N ALA A 53 -10.51 16.94 1.05
CA ALA A 53 -10.86 18.20 0.38
C ALA A 53 -9.64 18.89 -0.27
N ASN A 54 -8.42 18.55 0.16
CA ASN A 54 -7.18 19.06 -0.40
C ASN A 54 -6.13 17.94 -0.44
N PRO A 55 -6.31 16.94 -1.32
CA PRO A 55 -5.40 15.82 -1.41
C PRO A 55 -4.06 16.26 -2.04
N PRO A 56 -2.97 15.53 -1.79
CA PRO A 56 -1.71 15.82 -2.44
C PRO A 56 -1.79 15.51 -3.94
N SER A 57 -0.86 16.07 -4.72
CA SER A 57 -0.75 15.80 -6.15
C SER A 57 -0.32 14.35 -6.42
N GLY A 58 -0.63 13.85 -7.62
CA GLY A 58 -0.26 12.51 -8.03
C GLY A 58 -0.84 11.41 -7.14
N CYS A 59 -0.01 10.49 -6.66
CA CYS A 59 -0.39 9.41 -5.77
C CYS A 59 -0.72 9.91 -4.36
N TYR A 60 -1.93 9.68 -3.85
CA TYR A 60 -2.34 10.23 -2.54
C TYR A 60 -1.49 9.76 -1.35
N LEU A 61 -0.80 8.63 -1.48
CA LEU A 61 0.11 8.12 -0.46
C LEU A 61 1.50 8.73 -0.52
N HIS A 62 1.90 9.38 -1.62
CA HIS A 62 3.30 9.78 -1.86
C HIS A 62 3.96 10.57 -0.71
N PRO A 63 3.27 11.44 0.07
CA PRO A 63 3.90 12.18 1.17
C PRO A 63 4.29 11.28 2.36
N ARG A 64 3.72 10.07 2.43
CA ARG A 64 3.87 9.11 3.53
C ARG A 64 4.44 7.77 3.09
N CYS A 65 4.57 7.55 1.79
CA CYS A 65 5.02 6.29 1.20
C CYS A 65 6.54 6.15 1.37
N LEU A 66 7.00 5.07 2.00
CA LEU A 66 8.42 4.75 2.16
C LEU A 66 9.15 4.48 0.83
N TYR A 67 8.37 4.24 -0.24
CA TYR A 67 8.86 3.85 -1.56
C TYR A 67 8.58 4.90 -2.63
N ALA A 68 8.19 6.12 -2.23
CA ALA A 68 7.89 7.21 -3.17
C ALA A 68 9.08 7.52 -4.09
N GLN A 69 8.77 7.79 -5.36
CA GLN A 69 9.68 8.34 -6.36
C GLN A 69 9.10 9.65 -6.89
N ASP A 70 9.89 10.41 -7.65
CA ASP A 70 9.49 11.72 -8.18
C ASP A 70 8.16 11.68 -8.93
N ILE A 71 7.95 10.64 -9.77
CA ILE A 71 6.70 10.42 -10.51
C ILE A 71 5.46 10.31 -9.60
N CYS A 72 5.62 9.80 -8.37
CA CYS A 72 4.51 9.65 -7.42
C CYS A 72 3.92 11.00 -6.98
N SER A 73 4.71 12.07 -7.00
CA SER A 73 4.22 13.42 -6.69
C SER A 73 3.64 14.16 -7.90
N GLN A 74 3.91 13.67 -9.11
CA GLN A 74 3.59 14.34 -10.37
C GLN A 74 2.38 13.74 -11.06
N GLU A 75 2.24 12.40 -11.01
CA GLU A 75 1.20 11.66 -11.74
C GLU A 75 0.41 10.75 -10.80
N GLU A 76 -0.91 10.71 -10.99
CA GLU A 76 -1.79 9.77 -10.29
C GLU A 76 -1.65 8.38 -10.94
N PRO A 77 -1.26 7.33 -10.17
CA PRO A 77 -1.17 5.99 -10.73
C PRO A 77 -2.57 5.48 -11.08
N LYS A 78 -2.70 4.87 -12.26
CA LYS A 78 -3.94 4.20 -12.68
C LYS A 78 -4.10 2.90 -11.91
N LEU A 79 -5.36 2.54 -11.62
CA LEU A 79 -5.68 1.21 -11.14
C LEU A 79 -5.58 0.22 -12.31
N GLU A 80 -4.53 -0.58 -12.31
CA GLU A 80 -4.23 -1.51 -13.40
C GLU A 80 -4.18 -2.94 -12.88
N GLU A 81 -4.63 -3.89 -13.71
CA GLU A 81 -4.44 -5.31 -13.46
C GLU A 81 -2.97 -5.66 -13.68
N ILE A 82 -2.29 -6.11 -12.62
CA ILE A 82 -0.87 -6.49 -12.71
C ILE A 82 -0.68 -8.01 -12.76
N GLU A 83 -1.63 -8.75 -12.18
CA GLU A 83 -1.79 -10.20 -12.17
C GLU A 83 -3.29 -10.52 -12.22
N PRO A 84 -3.73 -11.74 -12.61
CA PRO A 84 -5.15 -12.06 -12.73
C PRO A 84 -5.94 -11.73 -11.46
N ASP A 85 -7.00 -10.94 -11.60
CA ASP A 85 -7.85 -10.45 -10.51
C ASP A 85 -7.12 -9.56 -9.48
N HIS A 86 -5.87 -9.15 -9.71
CA HIS A 86 -5.08 -8.30 -8.81
C HIS A 86 -4.82 -6.93 -9.43
N PHE A 87 -5.63 -5.95 -9.01
CA PHE A 87 -5.56 -4.59 -9.49
C PHE A 87 -4.88 -3.69 -8.47
N VAL A 88 -3.97 -2.82 -8.95
CA VAL A 88 -3.15 -1.95 -8.09
C VAL A 88 -2.98 -0.59 -8.72
N ALA A 89 -3.09 0.46 -7.91
CA ALA A 89 -2.78 1.84 -8.32
C ALA A 89 -1.44 2.27 -7.72
N CYS A 90 -0.33 1.77 -8.29
CA CYS A 90 1.02 2.15 -7.87
C CYS A 90 2.00 2.14 -9.05
N HIS A 91 2.76 3.22 -9.21
CA HIS A 91 3.81 3.34 -10.24
C HIS A 91 4.90 2.27 -10.13
N ARG A 92 5.07 1.67 -8.95
CA ARG A 92 6.12 0.68 -8.67
C ARG A 92 5.56 -0.71 -8.38
N ALA A 93 4.29 -0.97 -8.69
CA ALA A 93 3.63 -2.25 -8.37
C ALA A 93 4.36 -3.48 -8.94
N ARG A 94 4.97 -3.34 -10.13
CA ARG A 94 5.71 -4.41 -10.82
C ARG A 94 7.17 -4.56 -10.39
N GLU A 95 7.71 -3.57 -9.67
CA GLU A 95 9.12 -3.50 -9.26
C GLU A 95 9.30 -3.87 -7.79
N LEU A 96 8.36 -3.44 -6.93
CA LEU A 96 8.47 -3.61 -5.48
C LEU A 96 8.25 -5.07 -5.08
N SER A 97 9.09 -5.54 -4.17
CA SER A 97 8.87 -6.76 -3.40
C SER A 97 8.44 -6.38 -1.99
N LEU A 98 7.15 -6.49 -1.70
CA LEU A 98 6.56 -6.09 -0.42
C LEU A 98 6.33 -7.29 0.49
N ARG A 99 6.23 -7.03 1.80
CA ARG A 99 6.09 -8.06 2.82
C ARG A 99 4.62 -8.35 3.15
N GLY A 100 4.11 -9.45 2.59
CA GLY A 100 2.83 -10.02 3.01
C GLY A 100 2.83 -10.58 4.45
N VAL A 101 1.67 -11.07 4.87
CA VAL A 101 1.45 -11.89 6.06
C VAL A 101 1.04 -13.29 5.60
N LYS A 102 1.81 -14.31 5.95
CA LYS A 102 1.30 -15.68 5.89
C LYS A 102 0.22 -15.83 6.96
N LEU A 103 -1.01 -16.11 6.52
CA LEU A 103 -2.12 -16.54 7.36
C LEU A 103 -1.75 -17.82 8.12
#